data_AF-A0A948HRP3-F1
#
_entry.id   AF-A0A948HRP3-F1
#
_cell.length_a   1.000
_cell.length_b   1.000
_cell.length_c   1.000
_cell.angle_alpha   90.00
_cell.angle_beta   90.00
_cell.angle_gamma   90.00
#
_symmetry.space_group_name_H-M   'P 1'
#
loop_
_entity.id
_entity.type
_entity.pdbx_description
1 polymer ?
#
loop_
_entity_poly.entity_id
_entity_poly.type
_entity_poly.pdbx_seq_one_letter_code
_entity_poly.pdbx_strand_id
1 'polypeptide(L)'
;MPHSILDNDLYKFTMQQAILELFPKAWAKYSFINRGEERFNQKFLEILATKISILEEEARLLPKERKELPIKCPYLKPSYLEYLSNYRFDPNEI
;
A
#
# COMPACT_ATOMS: atom_id res chain seq x y z
N MET A 1 -2.99 -12.86 2.28
CA MET A 1 -2.63 -11.80 1.31
C MET A 1 -3.65 -10.71 1.48
N PRO A 2 -3.26 -9.43 1.41
CA PRO A 2 -4.24 -8.36 1.53
C PRO A 2 -5.26 -8.49 0.41
N HIS A 3 -6.53 -8.62 0.79
CA HIS A 3 -7.67 -8.74 -0.13
C HIS A 3 -8.23 -7.37 -0.53
N SER A 4 -7.57 -6.31 -0.06
CA SER A 4 -7.93 -4.91 -0.23
C SER A 4 -6.70 -4.06 0.07
N ILE A 5 -6.60 -2.90 -0.57
CA ILE A 5 -5.60 -1.89 -0.22
C ILE A 5 -5.73 -1.42 1.24
N LEU A 6 -6.93 -1.52 1.83
CA LEU A 6 -7.22 -1.11 3.21
C LEU A 6 -6.77 -2.10 4.28
N ASP A 7 -6.26 -3.28 3.88
CA ASP A 7 -5.54 -4.17 4.80
C ASP A 7 -4.13 -3.61 5.09
N ASN A 8 -4.12 -2.41 5.69
CA ASN A 8 -2.94 -1.62 6.00
C ASN A 8 -3.24 -0.67 7.16
N ASP A 9 -2.20 -0.17 7.81
CA ASP A 9 -2.35 0.78 8.90
C ASP A 9 -2.87 2.13 8.39
N LEU A 10 -3.83 2.71 9.12
CA LEU A 10 -4.45 4.00 8.78
C LEU A 10 -3.42 5.11 8.53
N TYR A 11 -2.32 5.12 9.29
CA TYR A 11 -1.31 6.17 9.17
C TYR A 11 -0.61 6.16 7.80
N LYS A 12 -0.56 5.03 7.09
CA LYS A 12 0.01 4.99 5.74
C LYS A 12 -0.79 5.86 4.78
N PHE A 13 -2.11 5.87 4.92
CA PHE A 13 -2.98 6.69 4.06
C PHE A 13 -2.91 8.17 4.40
N THR A 14 -2.94 8.52 5.69
CA THR A 14 -2.83 9.92 6.11
C THR A 14 -1.46 10.51 5.75
N MET A 15 -0.38 9.72 5.89
CA MET A 15 0.97 10.13 5.47
C MET A 15 1.10 10.23 3.96
N GLN A 16 0.56 9.27 3.19
CA GLN A 16 0.61 9.33 1.73
C GLN A 16 -0.13 10.55 1.19
N GLN A 17 -1.32 10.86 1.72
CA GLN A 17 -2.05 12.09 1.35
C GLN A 17 -1.18 13.34 1.61
N ALA A 18 -0.56 13.44 2.78
CA ALA A 18 0.31 14.57 3.10
C ALA A 18 1.53 14.68 2.17
N ILE A 19 2.15 13.55 1.82
CA ILE A 19 3.29 13.50 0.89
C ILE A 19 2.88 13.93 -0.52
N LEU A 20 1.75 13.42 -1.03
CA LEU A 20 1.25 13.80 -2.36
C LEU A 20 0.94 15.30 -2.46
N GLU A 21 0.49 15.92 -1.37
CA GLU A 21 0.16 17.35 -1.36
C GLU A 21 1.38 18.25 -1.15
N LEU A 22 2.26 17.90 -0.22
CA LEU A 22 3.35 18.77 0.24
C LEU A 22 4.67 18.47 -0.46
N PHE A 23 4.89 17.22 -0.89
CA PHE A 23 6.16 16.73 -1.41
C PHE A 23 5.99 15.80 -2.63
N PRO A 24 5.22 16.18 -3.68
CA PRO A 24 4.89 15.29 -4.80
C PRO A 24 6.09 14.81 -5.63
N LYS A 25 7.26 15.43 -5.46
CA LYS A 25 8.50 15.08 -6.18
C LYS A 25 9.55 14.40 -5.29
N ALA A 26 9.21 14.13 -4.03
CA ALA A 26 10.13 13.47 -3.11
C ALA A 26 10.29 11.99 -3.48
N TRP A 27 11.52 11.50 -3.31
CA TRP A 27 11.86 10.09 -3.47
C TRP A 27 12.27 9.51 -2.12
N ALA A 28 11.91 8.26 -1.88
CA ALA A 28 12.24 7.56 -0.66
C ALA A 28 12.71 6.14 -0.97
N LYS A 29 13.57 5.60 -0.10
CA LYS A 29 13.98 4.21 -0.10
C LYS A 29 13.70 3.62 1.26
N TYR A 30 13.03 2.48 1.29
CA TYR A 30 12.81 1.69 2.49
C TYR A 30 13.75 0.48 2.49
N SER A 31 14.07 -0.05 3.65
CA SER A 31 14.91 -1.24 3.78
C SER A 31 14.33 -2.14 4.85
N PHE A 32 14.09 -3.41 4.49
CA PHE A 32 13.68 -4.43 5.43
C PHE A 32 14.87 -4.85 6.31
N ILE A 33 14.64 -4.94 7.62
CA ILE A 33 15.64 -5.41 8.58
C ILE A 33 14.96 -6.48 9.44
N ASN A 34 15.42 -7.73 9.32
CA ASN A 34 15.03 -8.78 10.28
C ASN A 34 15.84 -8.57 11.57
N ARG A 35 15.15 -8.31 12.69
CA ARG A 35 15.77 -8.18 14.01
C ARG A 35 15.82 -9.51 14.78
N GLY A 36 15.17 -10.55 14.26
CA GLY A 36 15.26 -11.91 14.78
C GLY A 36 16.47 -12.68 14.23
N GLU A 37 16.62 -13.91 14.69
CA GLU A 37 17.72 -14.79 14.27
C GLU A 37 17.40 -15.59 13.01
N GLU A 38 16.14 -15.55 12.54
CA GLU A 38 15.67 -16.36 11.43
C GLU A 38 16.42 -16.06 10.13
N ARG A 39 16.67 -17.13 9.37
CA ARG A 39 17.20 -17.08 8.02
C ARG A 39 16.11 -17.49 7.04
N PHE A 40 15.98 -16.73 5.96
CA PHE A 40 15.04 -17.04 4.88
C PHE A 40 15.73 -17.94 3.86
N ASN A 41 15.08 -19.04 3.48
CA ASN A 41 15.57 -19.93 2.44
C ASN A 41 15.05 -19.50 1.06
N GLN A 42 15.61 -20.09 0.01
CA GLN A 42 15.26 -19.75 -1.38
C GLN A 42 13.76 -19.95 -1.67
N LYS A 43 13.16 -21.03 -1.15
CA LYS A 43 11.74 -21.32 -1.32
C LYS A 43 10.85 -20.23 -0.71
N PHE A 44 11.23 -19.66 0.44
CA PHE A 44 10.53 -18.53 1.04
C PHE A 44 10.60 -17.30 0.13
N LEU A 45 11.77 -17.01 -0.44
CA LEU A 45 11.95 -15.86 -1.35
C LEU A 45 11.11 -16.01 -2.62
N GLU A 46 11.03 -17.21 -3.20
CA GLU A 46 10.18 -17.50 -4.37
C GLU A 46 8.69 -17.30 -4.08
N ILE A 47 8.23 -17.76 -2.91
CA ILE A 47 6.86 -17.55 -2.46
C ILE A 47 6.63 -16.05 -2.25
N LEU A 48 7.55 -15.34 -1.59
CA LEU A 48 7.42 -13.91 -1.34
C LEU A 48 7.35 -13.11 -2.65
N ALA A 49 8.22 -13.40 -3.62
CA ALA A 49 8.19 -12.77 -4.93
C ALA A 49 6.84 -13.00 -5.65
N THR A 50 6.31 -14.23 -5.59
CA THR A 50 4.98 -14.55 -6.13
C THR A 50 3.86 -13.81 -5.40
N LYS A 51 4.00 -13.58 -4.09
CA LYS A 51 3.04 -12.79 -3.33
C LYS A 51 3.12 -11.31 -3.70
N ILE A 52 4.32 -10.75 -3.84
CA ILE A 52 4.52 -9.37 -4.26
C ILE A 52 3.90 -9.13 -5.64
N SER A 53 4.13 -10.04 -6.59
CA SER A 53 3.65 -9.85 -7.97
C SER A 53 2.14 -9.76 -8.11
N ILE A 54 1.37 -10.41 -7.21
CA ILE A 54 -0.10 -10.36 -7.26
C ILE A 54 -0.69 -9.17 -6.50
N LEU A 55 0.12 -8.38 -5.77
CA LEU A 55 -0.39 -7.21 -5.04
C LEU A 55 -0.96 -6.14 -5.96
N GLU A 56 -0.40 -6.00 -7.16
CA GLU A 56 -0.88 -5.05 -8.17
C GLU A 56 -2.38 -5.27 -8.43
N GLU A 57 -2.79 -6.52 -8.64
CA GLU A 57 -4.17 -6.87 -8.95
C GLU A 57 -5.06 -6.93 -7.69
N GLU A 58 -4.59 -7.60 -6.64
CA GLU A 58 -5.42 -7.95 -5.47
C GLU A 58 -5.59 -6.80 -4.48
N ALA A 59 -4.56 -5.98 -4.26
CA ALA A 59 -4.57 -4.93 -3.24
C ALA A 59 -5.02 -3.58 -3.80
N ARG A 60 -6.24 -3.54 -4.35
CA ARG A 60 -6.90 -2.34 -4.89
C ARG A 60 -8.02 -1.85 -3.98
N LEU A 61 -8.35 -0.56 -4.09
CA LEU A 61 -9.51 -0.01 -3.38
C LEU A 61 -10.81 -0.56 -3.98
N LEU A 62 -11.63 -1.21 -3.16
CA LEU A 62 -12.89 -1.77 -3.62
C LEU A 62 -13.99 -0.69 -3.73
N PRO A 63 -14.96 -0.83 -4.65
CA PRO A 63 -16.04 0.15 -4.80
C PRO A 63 -16.87 0.36 -3.53
N LYS A 64 -17.03 -0.69 -2.70
CA LYS A 64 -17.71 -0.60 -1.41
C LYS A 64 -16.91 0.24 -0.41
N GLU A 65 -15.61 -0.02 -0.31
CA GLU A 65 -14.71 0.70 0.59
C GLU A 65 -14.60 2.18 0.23
N ARG A 66 -14.51 2.48 -1.07
CA ARG A 66 -14.52 3.85 -1.60
C ARG A 66 -15.76 4.66 -1.20
N LYS A 67 -16.90 4.00 -0.95
CA LYS A 67 -18.13 4.64 -0.44
C LYS A 67 -18.12 4.83 1.08
N GLU A 68 -17.44 3.96 1.81
CA GLU A 68 -17.38 4.00 3.28
C GLU A 68 -16.30 4.96 3.81
N LEU A 69 -15.18 5.11 3.09
CA LEU A 69 -14.05 5.94 3.52
C LEU A 69 -14.42 7.40 3.83
N PRO A 70 -15.23 8.12 3.02
CA PRO A 70 -15.64 9.48 3.36
C PRO A 70 -16.40 9.59 4.69
N ILE A 71 -17.08 8.52 5.11
CA ILE A 71 -17.88 8.48 6.34
C ILE A 71 -16.98 8.14 7.54
N LYS A 72 -16.13 7.12 7.40
CA LYS A 72 -15.26 6.63 8.49
C LYS A 72 -14.00 7.47 8.68
N CYS A 73 -13.51 8.07 7.60
CA CYS A 73 -12.26 8.84 7.54
C CYS A 73 -12.50 10.18 6.82
N PRO A 74 -13.29 11.10 7.40
CA PRO A 74 -13.69 12.36 6.73
C PRO A 74 -12.53 13.32 6.45
N TYR A 75 -11.36 13.10 7.06
CA TYR A 75 -10.13 13.85 6.82
C TYR A 75 -9.37 13.39 5.56
N LEU A 76 -9.74 12.26 4.95
CA LEU A 76 -9.22 11.85 3.64
C LEU A 76 -9.96 12.63 2.55
N LYS A 77 -9.23 13.44 1.78
CA LYS A 77 -9.81 14.33 0.79
C LYS A 77 -10.37 13.56 -0.39
N PRO A 78 -11.45 14.06 -1.05
CA PRO A 78 -12.01 13.41 -2.23
C PRO A 78 -10.98 13.15 -3.34
N SER A 79 -10.02 14.06 -3.54
CA SER A 79 -8.92 13.91 -4.52
C SER A 79 -8.00 12.73 -4.18
N TYR A 80 -7.70 12.54 -2.90
CA TYR A 80 -6.88 11.42 -2.45
C TYR A 80 -7.63 10.09 -2.55
N LEU A 81 -8.94 10.08 -2.27
CA LEU A 81 -9.77 8.89 -2.50
C LEU A 81 -9.86 8.53 -3.98
N GLU A 82 -9.83 9.51 -4.88
CA GLU A 82 -9.74 9.27 -6.32
C GLU A 82 -8.37 8.71 -6.73
N TYR A 83 -7.29 9.26 -6.17
CA TYR A 83 -5.96 8.69 -6.33
C TYR A 83 -5.92 7.21 -5.88
N LEU A 84 -6.43 6.89 -4.69
CA LEU A 84 -6.46 5.52 -4.17
C LEU A 84 -7.29 4.56 -5.03
N SER A 85 -8.39 5.02 -5.65
CA SER A 85 -9.17 4.19 -6.59
C SER A 85 -8.33 3.72 -7.79
N ASN A 86 -7.43 4.58 -8.25
CA ASN A 86 -6.60 4.36 -9.43
C ASN A 86 -5.23 3.77 -9.10
N TYR A 87 -4.80 3.83 -7.83
CA TYR A 87 -3.51 3.32 -7.37
C TYR A 87 -3.39 1.81 -7.55
N ARG A 88 -2.22 1.36 -8.01
CA ARG A 88 -1.81 -0.04 -8.07
C ARG A 88 -0.39 -0.14 -7.54
N PHE A 89 -0.09 -1.20 -6.79
CA PHE A 89 1.29 -1.47 -6.38
C PHE A 89 2.11 -1.86 -7.60
N ASP A 90 3.33 -1.32 -7.71
CA ASP A 90 4.29 -1.75 -8.73
C ASP A 90 5.34 -2.68 -8.09
N PRO A 91 5.36 -3.98 -8.46
CA PRO A 91 6.37 -4.92 -7.98
C PRO A 91 7.81 -4.51 -8.27
N ASN A 92 8.06 -3.66 -9.28
CA ASN A 92 9.40 -3.18 -9.64
C ASN A 92 9.94 -2.12 -8.67
N GLU A 93 9.10 -1.61 -7.75
CA GLU A 93 9.52 -0.69 -6.69
C GLU A 93 10.09 -1.42 -5.45
N ILE A 94 10.17 -2.76 -5.47
CA ILE A 94 10.65 -3.61 -4.36
C ILE A 94 12.01 -4.25 -4.66
#